data_AF-A0A2J6XH04-F1
#
_entry.id   AF-A0A2J6XH04-F1
#
_cell.length_a   1.000
_cell.length_b   1.000
_cell.length_c   1.000
_cell.angle_alpha   90.00
_cell.angle_beta   90.00
_cell.angle_gamma   90.00
#
_symmetry.space_group_name_H-M   'P 1'
#
loop_
_entity.id
_entity.type
_entity.pdbx_description
1 polymer ?
#
loop_
_entity_poly.entity_id
_entity_poly.type
_entity_poly.pdbx_seq_one_letter_code
_entity_poly.pdbx_strand_id
1 'polypeptide(L)'
;MKLRLLLELEKGSTWKETRLYLSYGGWYKAEKILKEKGLICEAGTDEKGRKIWKLTDRGKELVNYMKKIMEILGEDYDIEVISK
;
A
#
# COMPACT_ATOMS: atom_id res chain seq x y z
N MET A 1 -2.28 6.31 -8.16
CA MET A 1 -1.45 6.55 -6.95
C MET A 1 -1.93 5.83 -5.67
N LYS A 2 -3.23 5.75 -5.32
CA LYS A 2 -3.68 5.29 -3.97
C LYS A 2 -3.51 3.79 -3.65
N LEU A 3 -3.39 2.91 -4.65
CA LEU A 3 -3.41 1.46 -4.46
C LEU A 3 -2.02 0.78 -4.45
N ARG A 4 -0.98 1.49 -4.89
CA ARG A 4 0.38 0.94 -5.00
C ARG A 4 1.01 0.68 -3.61
N LEU A 5 0.54 1.38 -2.57
CA LEU A 5 0.91 1.10 -1.17
C LEU A 5 0.57 -0.33 -0.74
N LEU A 6 -0.59 -0.85 -1.15
CA LEU A 6 -0.99 -2.21 -0.79
C LEU A 6 -0.04 -3.26 -1.40
N LEU A 7 0.45 -3.01 -2.62
CA LEU A 7 1.46 -3.88 -3.25
C LEU A 7 2.78 -3.86 -2.48
N GLU A 8 3.20 -2.70 -1.99
CA GLU A 8 4.42 -2.59 -1.18
C GLU A 8 4.28 -3.24 0.21
N LEU A 9 3.10 -3.16 0.82
CA LEU A 9 2.79 -3.73 2.13
C LEU A 9 2.62 -5.25 2.12
N GLU A 10 2.62 -5.90 0.96
CA GLU A 10 2.61 -7.37 0.85
C GLU A 10 3.84 -8.00 1.54
N LYS A 11 4.97 -7.30 1.54
CA LYS A 11 6.21 -7.74 2.19
C LYS A 11 6.26 -7.42 3.69
N GLY A 12 5.30 -6.62 4.18
CA GLY A 12 5.39 -5.96 5.48
C GLY A 12 6.45 -4.86 5.45
N SER A 13 6.07 -3.60 5.68
CA SER A 13 7.04 -2.51 5.60
C SER A 13 6.69 -1.32 6.47
N THR A 14 7.71 -0.51 6.71
CA THR A 14 7.60 0.80 7.36
C THR A 14 7.46 1.92 6.31
N TRP A 15 7.08 3.11 6.76
CA TRP A 15 6.98 4.29 5.89
C TRP A 15 8.27 4.65 5.15
N LYS A 16 9.44 4.38 5.75
CA LYS A 16 10.75 4.73 5.16
C LYS A 16 11.16 3.75 4.06
N GLU A 17 10.68 2.52 4.14
CA GLU A 17 10.93 1.48 3.14
C GLU A 17 9.96 1.59 1.96
N THR A 18 8.82 2.26 2.19
CA THR A 18 7.81 2.49 1.16
C THR A 18 8.28 3.59 0.20
N ARG A 19 8.62 3.25 -1.04
CA ARG A 19 9.26 4.17 -2.00
C ARG A 19 8.27 5.12 -2.69
N LEU A 20 6.98 4.82 -2.66
CA LEU A 20 5.99 5.58 -3.43
C LEU A 20 5.63 6.96 -2.87
N TYR A 21 5.73 7.15 -1.56
CA TYR A 21 5.30 8.38 -0.93
C TYR A 21 6.51 9.28 -0.71
N LEU A 22 6.56 10.38 -1.46
CA LEU A 22 7.61 11.40 -1.38
C LEU A 22 7.69 12.08 0.00
N SER A 23 6.67 11.90 0.85
CA SER A 23 6.64 12.48 2.19
C SER A 23 6.01 11.56 3.23
N TYR A 24 6.50 11.69 4.46
CA TYR A 24 5.95 11.08 5.66
C TYR A 24 4.43 11.33 5.80
N GLY A 25 3.99 12.57 5.57
CA GLY A 25 2.57 12.93 5.66
C GLY A 25 1.69 12.28 4.59
N GLY A 26 2.22 12.09 3.37
CA GLY A 26 1.51 11.37 2.31
C GLY A 26 1.29 9.91 2.66
N TRP A 27 2.31 9.26 3.21
CA TRP A 27 2.24 7.88 3.66
C TRP A 27 1.19 7.71 4.77
N TYR A 28 1.21 8.56 5.81
CA TYR A 28 0.27 8.45 6.93
C TYR A 28 -1.19 8.66 6.51
N LYS A 29 -1.46 9.56 5.56
CA LYS A 29 -2.82 9.73 5.02
C LYS A 29 -3.30 8.46 4.31
N ALA A 30 -2.44 7.83 3.52
CA ALA A 30 -2.78 6.60 2.83
C ALA A 30 -2.94 5.41 3.79
N GLU A 31 -2.00 5.22 4.71
CA GLU A 31 -2.05 4.22 5.78
C GLU A 31 -3.35 4.33 6.57
N LYS A 32 -3.70 5.54 7.03
CA LYS A 32 -4.95 5.79 7.75
C LYS A 32 -6.17 5.33 6.95
N ILE A 33 -6.27 5.69 5.67
CA ILE A 33 -7.40 5.29 4.81
C ILE A 33 -7.46 3.77 4.65
N LEU A 34 -6.33 3.12 4.38
CA LEU A 34 -6.28 1.66 4.18
C LEU A 34 -6.63 0.90 5.46
N LYS A 35 -6.17 1.41 6.61
CA LYS A 35 -6.49 0.88 7.94
C LYS A 35 -7.99 1.03 8.25
N GLU A 36 -8.56 2.21 8.03
CA GLU A 36 -10.00 2.48 8.21
C GLU A 36 -10.87 1.59 7.30
N LYS A 37 -10.37 1.20 6.13
CA LYS A 37 -11.03 0.25 5.22
C LYS A 37 -10.79 -1.22 5.57
N GLY A 38 -10.00 -1.51 6.62
CA GLY A 38 -9.70 -2.87 7.07
C GLY A 38 -8.81 -3.66 6.12
N LEU A 39 -8.00 -2.99 5.30
CA LEU A 39 -7.12 -3.62 4.31
C LEU A 39 -5.72 -3.91 4.86
N ILE A 40 -5.31 -3.17 5.89
CA ILE A 40 -4.01 -3.33 6.55
C ILE A 40 -4.16 -3.34 8.07
N CYS A 41 -3.20 -3.94 8.75
CA CYS A 41 -3.10 -3.93 10.21
C CYS A 41 -1.66 -3.78 10.68
N GLU A 42 -1.50 -3.36 11.93
CA GLU A 42 -0.19 -3.27 12.58
C GLU A 42 0.34 -4.68 12.84
N ALA A 43 1.59 -4.92 12.43
CA ALA A 43 2.29 -6.19 12.56
C ALA A 43 3.36 -6.18 13.66
N GLY A 44 3.67 -5.00 14.20
CA GLY A 44 4.70 -4.78 15.21
C GLY A 44 5.47 -3.48 14.95
N THR A 45 6.65 -3.39 15.54
CA THR A 45 7.59 -2.27 15.36
C THR A 45 8.98 -2.80 15.05
N ASP A 46 9.74 -2.05 14.26
CA ASP A 46 11.15 -2.37 14.01
C ASP A 46 12.08 -1.92 15.16
N GLU A 47 13.38 -2.16 14.99
CA GLU A 47 14.43 -1.77 15.95
C GLU A 47 14.50 -0.26 16.25
N LYS A 48 13.91 0.58 15.40
CA LYS A 48 13.89 2.05 15.52
C LYS A 48 12.54 2.55 16.03
N GLY A 49 11.66 1.65 16.48
CA GLY A 49 10.32 1.97 16.99
C GLY A 49 9.32 2.37 15.89
N ARG A 50 9.63 2.11 14.61
CA ARG A 50 8.72 2.43 13.50
C ARG A 50 7.72 1.30 13.33
N LYS A 51 6.44 1.64 13.17
CA LYS A 51 5.38 0.66 12.95
C LYS A 51 5.59 -0.08 11.63
N ILE A 52 5.46 -1.39 11.70
CA ILE A 52 5.41 -2.30 10.56
C ILE A 52 3.95 -2.59 10.26
N TRP A 53 3.55 -2.42 9.01
CA TRP A 53 2.20 -2.67 8.55
C TRP A 53 2.18 -3.86 7.62
N LYS A 54 1.11 -4.67 7.69
CA LYS A 54 0.89 -5.82 6.81
C LYS A 54 -0.53 -5.83 6.27
N LEU A 55 -0.75 -6.61 5.21
CA LEU A 55 -2.07 -6.85 4.66
C LEU A 55 -2.94 -7.71 5.59
N THR A 56 -4.21 -7.36 5.70
CA THR A 56 -5.26 -8.28 6.17
C THR A 56 -5.59 -9.27 5.06
N ASP A 57 -6.40 -10.30 5.33
CA ASP A 57 -6.80 -11.24 4.28
C ASP A 57 -7.61 -10.56 3.17
N ARG A 58 -8.47 -9.60 3.54
CA ARG A 58 -9.15 -8.71 2.59
C ARG A 58 -8.17 -7.85 1.77
N GLY A 59 -7.11 -7.35 2.42
CA GLY A 59 -6.04 -6.61 1.75
C GLY A 59 -5.29 -7.46 0.71
N LYS A 60 -4.97 -8.70 1.06
CA LYS A 60 -4.33 -9.66 0.15
C LYS A 60 -5.22 -10.01 -1.04
N GLU A 61 -6.51 -10.23 -0.81
CA GLU A 61 -7.47 -10.49 -1.86
C GLU A 61 -7.55 -9.33 -2.86
N LEU A 62 -7.62 -8.09 -2.36
CA LEU A 62 -7.59 -6.90 -3.22
C LEU A 62 -6.28 -6.80 -4.01
N VAL A 63 -5.13 -7.10 -3.40
CA VAL A 63 -3.83 -7.17 -4.09
C VAL A 63 -3.84 -8.20 -5.21
N ASN A 64 -4.41 -9.37 -4.99
CA ASN A 64 -4.53 -10.39 -6.02
C ASN A 64 -5.39 -9.92 -7.20
N TYR A 65 -6.51 -9.23 -6.94
CA TYR A 65 -7.31 -8.63 -8.02
C TYR A 65 -6.54 -7.57 -8.80
N MET A 66 -5.77 -6.72 -8.11
CA MET A 66 -4.95 -5.70 -8.78
C MET A 66 -3.89 -6.32 -9.69
N LYS A 67 -3.21 -7.38 -9.24
CA LYS A 67 -2.22 -8.12 -10.04
C LYS A 67 -2.86 -8.72 -11.30
N LYS A 68 -4.03 -9.36 -11.18
CA LYS A 68 -4.79 -9.90 -12.32
C LYS A 68 -5.20 -8.81 -13.31
N ILE A 69 -5.64 -7.66 -12.82
CA ILE A 69 -5.99 -6.52 -13.69
C ILE A 69 -4.75 -6.01 -14.43
N MET A 70 -3.60 -5.88 -13.75
CA MET A 70 -2.34 -5.48 -14.39
C MET A 70 -1.91 -6.46 -15.48
N GLU A 71 -2.05 -7.76 -15.24
CA GLU A 71 -1.76 -8.81 -16.24
C GLU A 71 -2.65 -8.69 -17.48
N ILE A 72 -3.95 -8.41 -17.30
CA ILE A 72 -4.89 -8.19 -18.41
C ILE A 72 -4.55 -6.93 -19.21
N LEU A 73 -4.13 -5.86 -18.53
CA LEU A 73 -3.87 -4.56 -19.15
C LEU A 73 -2.50 -4.47 -19.86
N GLY A 74 -1.58 -5.42 -19.61
CA GLY A 74 -0.18 -5.31 -20.01
C GLY A 74 0.59 -4.34 -19.10
N GLU A 75 1.86 -4.64 -18.82
CA GLU A 75 2.66 -4.08 -17.69
C GLU A 75 2.85 -2.54 -17.67
N ASP A 76 2.41 -1.78 -18.69
CA ASP A 76 2.72 -0.34 -18.89
C ASP A 76 1.52 0.62 -18.74
N TYR A 77 0.60 0.37 -17.80
CA TYR A 77 -0.35 1.42 -17.40
C TYR A 77 0.19 2.25 -16.23
N ASP A 78 0.90 3.33 -16.57
CA ASP A 78 1.00 4.48 -15.67
C ASP A 78 -0.42 5.05 -15.51
N ILE A 79 -1.02 4.78 -14.36
CA ILE A 79 -2.32 5.33 -13.99
C ILE A 79 -2.11 6.83 -13.76
N GLU A 80 -2.25 7.64 -14.83
CA GLU A 80 -2.43 9.07 -14.73
C GLU A 80 -3.69 9.35 -13.93
N VAL A 81 -3.50 9.70 -12.66
CA VAL A 81 -4.58 10.17 -11.82
C VAL A 81 -4.84 11.61 -12.21
N ILE A 82 -5.81 11.83 -13.09
CA ILE A 82 -6.35 13.16 -13.33
C ILE A 82 -7.05 13.60 -12.04
N SER A 83 -6.39 14.46 -11.25
CA SER A 83 -7.05 15.21 -10.19
C SER A 83 -7.88 16.32 -10.83
N LYS A 84 -9.20 16.22 -10.75
CA LYS A 84 -10.08 17.39 -10.91
C LYS A 84 -9.94 18.32 -9.73
#